data_AF-A0AAU9V4D7-F1
#
_entry.id   AF-A0AAU9V4D7-F1
#
_cell.length_a   1.000
_cell.length_b   1.000
_cell.length_c   1.000
_cell.angle_alpha   90.00
_cell.angle_beta   90.00
_cell.angle_gamma   90.00
#
_symmetry.space_group_name_H-M   'P 1'
#
loop_
_entity.id
_entity.type
_entity.pdbx_description
1 polymer ?
#
loop_
_entity_poly.entity_id
_entity_poly.type
_entity_poly.pdbx_seq_one_letter_code
_entity_poly.pdbx_strand_id
1 'polypeptide(L)'
;MKWIPALSKRIIFIYFILLFLLYLFYVLNTCLVDERKFSFKYFSLRSHVSKYQSVTRRFAALLGYSFDGNDYMRLGKPNQVLTKRLPDALIIGVKKCGTRALLEFLRLHPDVRAAGSEVHFFDKYYHKGFEWYREKMPPTLEGQITMEKTPSYWVTRSAPRRVYSMNPSVKLLAVVRDPVTRSISDYTQSASKRPSLPRFEDLALVNSTVTWGGPWSVVDSSWPPVRLGIYARPLKRWLRRFPRSRILFISGERLVVDPAAEMARVQDFLGLKLVITDKHFYFNSTKGFPCLLKSESRSTPHCLGKNKGRNHPYIDPVVIERLREFYRPYNEKFYELSGINFGWP
;
A
#
# COMPACT_ATOMS: atom_id res chain seq x y z
N MET A 1 66.98 0.14 -2.27
CA MET A 1 66.37 -0.18 -3.57
C MET A 1 66.30 -1.71 -3.73
N LYS A 2 65.14 -2.34 -3.47
CA LYS A 2 64.94 -3.75 -3.81
C LYS A 2 64.23 -3.83 -5.17
N TRP A 3 64.93 -4.47 -6.10
CA TRP A 3 64.57 -4.64 -7.50
C TRP A 3 63.34 -5.53 -7.64
N ILE A 4 62.32 -5.06 -8.37
CA ILE A 4 61.18 -5.86 -8.81
C ILE A 4 61.64 -6.64 -10.05
N PRO A 5 61.54 -7.98 -10.09
CA PRO A 5 61.96 -8.74 -11.25
C PRO A 5 61.05 -8.44 -12.44
N ALA A 6 61.67 -8.13 -13.58
CA ALA A 6 60.99 -7.90 -14.84
C ALA A 6 60.12 -9.13 -15.18
N LEU A 7 58.80 -9.00 -15.07
CA LEU A 7 57.86 -10.03 -15.50
C LEU A 7 58.13 -10.32 -16.98
N SER A 8 58.42 -11.58 -17.30
CA SER A 8 58.73 -11.97 -18.67
C SER A 8 57.56 -11.61 -19.58
N LYS A 9 57.85 -11.19 -20.83
CA LYS A 9 56.83 -10.84 -21.83
C LYS A 9 55.76 -11.93 -22.01
N ARG A 10 56.10 -13.20 -21.74
CA ARG A 10 55.16 -14.33 -21.75
C ARG A 10 54.13 -14.26 -20.63
N ILE A 11 54.51 -13.82 -19.43
CA ILE A 11 53.58 -13.69 -18.30
C ILE A 11 52.59 -12.55 -18.56
N ILE A 12 53.08 -11.42 -19.08
CA ILE A 12 52.21 -10.28 -19.43
C ILE A 12 51.22 -10.68 -20.54
N PHE A 13 51.66 -11.45 -21.53
CA PHE A 13 50.80 -11.95 -22.60
C PHE A 13 49.71 -12.91 -22.08
N ILE A 14 50.06 -13.81 -21.15
CA ILE A 14 49.10 -14.71 -20.50
C ILE A 14 48.05 -13.92 -19.70
N TYR A 15 48.46 -12.89 -18.95
CA TYR A 15 47.53 -12.02 -18.23
C TYR A 15 46.59 -11.28 -19.18
N PHE A 16 47.09 -10.78 -20.31
CA PHE A 16 46.27 -10.13 -21.33
C PHE A 16 45.24 -11.08 -21.94
N ILE A 17 45.62 -12.33 -22.24
CA ILE A 17 44.69 -13.34 -22.74
C ILE A 17 43.61 -13.65 -21.69
N LEU A 18 43.99 -13.81 -20.41
CA LEU A 18 43.03 -14.08 -19.33
C LEU A 18 42.05 -12.92 -19.13
N LEU A 19 42.53 -11.67 -19.14
CA LEU A 19 41.68 -10.48 -19.05
C LEU A 19 40.76 -10.35 -20.27
N PHE A 20 41.26 -10.64 -21.47
CA PHE A 20 40.46 -10.65 -22.69
C PHE A 20 39.38 -11.73 -22.67
N LEU A 21 39.69 -12.93 -22.18
CA LEU A 21 38.71 -14.02 -22.04
C LEU A 21 37.65 -13.70 -20.97
N LEU A 22 38.05 -13.09 -19.84
CA LEU A 22 37.12 -12.60 -18.81
C LEU A 22 36.20 -11.49 -19.35
N TYR A 23 36.76 -10.56 -20.12
CA TYR A 23 35.99 -9.51 -20.79
C TYR A 23 35.03 -10.09 -21.84
N LEU A 24 35.47 -11.03 -22.66
CA LEU A 24 34.63 -11.71 -23.64
C LEU A 24 33.49 -12.48 -22.95
N PHE A 25 33.77 -13.13 -21.82
CA PHE A 25 32.77 -13.80 -21.01
C PHE A 25 31.77 -12.81 -20.40
N TYR A 26 32.24 -11.66 -19.88
CA TYR A 26 31.38 -10.59 -19.39
C TYR A 26 30.47 -10.04 -20.50
N VAL A 27 31.03 -9.71 -21.67
CA VAL A 27 30.29 -9.21 -22.84
C VAL A 27 29.26 -10.23 -23.31
N LEU A 28 29.62 -11.51 -23.43
CA LEU A 28 28.68 -12.57 -23.82
C LEU A 28 27.55 -12.76 -22.80
N ASN A 29 27.81 -12.59 -21.50
CA ASN A 29 26.77 -12.66 -20.47
C ASN A 29 25.90 -11.39 -20.44
N THR A 30 26.44 -10.22 -20.79
CA THR A 30 25.66 -8.97 -20.89
C THR A 30 24.93 -8.79 -22.22
N CYS A 31 25.36 -9.46 -23.30
CA CYS A 31 24.72 -9.44 -24.61
C CYS A 31 23.54 -10.43 -24.76
N LEU A 32 23.18 -11.18 -23.71
CA LEU A 32 21.97 -12.01 -23.68
C LEU A 32 20.71 -11.25 -23.21
N VAL A 33 20.65 -9.94 -23.48
CA VAL A 33 19.43 -9.15 -23.37
C VAL A 33 19.16 -8.43 -24.69
N ASP A 34 18.71 -9.20 -25.68
CA ASP A 34 17.85 -8.68 -26.76
C ASP A 34 16.80 -9.76 -27.10
N GLU A 35 15.53 -9.43 -26.83
CA GLU A 35 14.42 -10.37 -26.66
C GLU A 35 13.70 -10.79 -27.96
N ARG A 36 14.20 -10.48 -29.17
CA ARG A 36 13.33 -10.59 -30.36
C ARG A 36 13.60 -11.64 -31.43
N LYS A 37 14.64 -12.48 -31.35
CA LYS A 37 14.81 -13.57 -32.35
C LYS A 37 15.63 -14.75 -31.86
N PHE A 38 15.08 -15.73 -31.13
CA PHE A 38 15.79 -17.03 -30.96
C PHE A 38 14.87 -18.19 -30.51
N SER A 39 14.08 -18.75 -31.43
CA SER A 39 13.12 -19.84 -31.12
C SER A 39 13.57 -21.28 -31.43
N PHE A 40 14.82 -21.56 -31.83
CA PHE A 40 15.15 -22.93 -32.30
C PHE A 40 16.43 -23.59 -31.73
N LYS A 41 17.19 -22.93 -30.85
CA LYS A 41 18.44 -23.48 -30.28
C LYS A 41 18.35 -23.92 -28.81
N TYR A 42 17.16 -23.80 -28.19
CA TYR A 42 16.94 -24.11 -26.77
C TYR A 42 16.95 -25.62 -26.45
N PHE A 43 16.78 -26.49 -27.46
CA PHE A 43 16.69 -27.94 -27.21
C PHE A 43 18.05 -28.61 -27.02
N SER A 44 19.12 -28.07 -27.62
CA SER A 44 20.47 -28.67 -27.56
C SER A 44 21.27 -28.26 -26.32
N LEU A 45 21.10 -27.03 -25.80
CA LEU A 45 21.80 -26.60 -24.57
C LEU A 45 21.27 -27.25 -23.29
N ARG A 46 19.99 -27.66 -23.27
CA ARG A 46 19.34 -28.26 -22.09
C ARG A 46 19.94 -29.62 -21.71
N SER A 47 20.42 -30.39 -22.69
CA SER A 47 21.06 -31.69 -22.44
C SER A 47 22.48 -31.54 -21.87
N HIS A 48 23.22 -30.48 -22.22
CA HIS A 48 24.56 -30.23 -21.67
C HIS A 48 24.55 -29.59 -20.28
N VAL A 49 23.61 -28.69 -19.97
CA VAL A 49 23.49 -28.09 -18.63
C VAL A 49 23.02 -29.12 -17.58
N SER A 50 22.21 -30.10 -17.98
CA SER A 50 21.77 -31.21 -17.11
C SER A 50 22.96 -32.03 -16.56
N LYS A 51 24.02 -32.18 -17.36
CA LYS A 51 25.22 -32.95 -16.95
C LYS A 51 26.02 -32.22 -15.86
N TYR A 52 26.09 -30.88 -15.91
CA TYR A 52 26.82 -30.06 -14.92
C TYR A 52 26.09 -29.94 -13.57
N GLN A 53 24.76 -29.96 -13.55
CA GLN A 53 23.98 -29.96 -12.30
C GLN A 53 24.18 -31.24 -11.48
N SER A 54 24.60 -32.35 -12.10
CA SER A 54 24.81 -33.61 -11.39
C SER A 54 26.11 -33.65 -10.57
N VAL A 55 27.15 -32.94 -11.01
CA VAL A 55 28.47 -32.91 -10.34
C VAL A 55 28.42 -32.01 -9.10
N THR A 56 27.80 -30.83 -9.21
CA THR A 56 27.63 -29.90 -8.08
C THR A 56 26.67 -30.46 -7.03
N ARG A 57 25.62 -31.19 -7.42
CA ARG A 57 24.73 -31.90 -6.48
C ARG A 57 25.44 -33.03 -5.74
N ARG A 58 26.33 -33.78 -6.40
CA ARG A 58 27.11 -34.85 -5.74
C ARG A 58 28.13 -34.30 -4.74
N PHE A 59 28.79 -33.19 -5.05
CA PHE A 59 29.69 -32.52 -4.11
C PHE A 59 28.94 -31.88 -2.93
N ALA A 60 27.77 -31.28 -3.16
CA ALA A 60 26.93 -30.73 -2.09
C ALA A 60 26.39 -31.84 -1.16
N ALA A 61 25.99 -32.99 -1.70
CA ALA A 61 25.54 -34.14 -0.91
C ALA A 61 26.67 -34.76 -0.05
N LEU A 62 27.91 -34.79 -0.57
CA LEU A 62 29.11 -35.20 0.18
C LEU A 62 29.43 -34.25 1.36
N LEU A 63 28.99 -33.00 1.29
CA LEU A 63 29.10 -31.99 2.34
C LEU A 63 27.81 -31.85 3.17
N GLY A 64 26.84 -32.75 3.01
CA GLY A 64 25.57 -32.76 3.77
C GLY A 64 24.52 -31.75 3.33
N TYR A 65 24.69 -31.08 2.19
CA TYR A 65 23.73 -30.10 1.65
C TYR A 65 22.80 -30.73 0.61
N SER A 66 21.50 -30.74 0.93
CA SER A 66 20.39 -31.00 0.00
C SER A 66 19.95 -29.68 -0.64
N PHE A 67 19.90 -29.61 -1.98
CA PHE A 67 19.33 -28.46 -2.70
C PHE A 67 17.90 -28.81 -3.12
N ASP A 68 16.92 -28.42 -2.31
CA ASP A 68 15.53 -28.31 -2.75
C ASP A 68 15.23 -26.84 -3.07
N GLY A 69 14.62 -26.60 -4.22
CA GLY A 69 14.63 -25.31 -4.94
C GLY A 69 13.66 -24.27 -4.41
N ASN A 70 13.53 -24.09 -3.09
CA ASN A 70 12.62 -23.12 -2.48
C ASN A 70 13.10 -22.59 -1.11
N ASP A 71 14.40 -22.31 -0.95
CA ASP A 71 14.92 -21.76 0.30
C ASP A 71 15.16 -20.25 0.24
N TYR A 72 14.12 -19.49 0.60
CA TYR A 72 14.37 -18.37 1.51
C TYR A 72 14.66 -19.03 2.86
N MET A 73 15.94 -19.20 3.20
CA MET A 73 16.35 -19.72 4.51
C MET A 73 15.70 -18.88 5.63
N ARG A 74 14.57 -19.37 6.13
CA ARG A 74 14.11 -19.06 7.48
C ARG A 74 15.09 -19.76 8.39
N LEU A 75 16.01 -19.02 8.98
CA LEU A 75 16.55 -19.37 10.29
C LEU A 75 15.39 -19.31 11.29
N GLY A 76 14.53 -20.33 11.24
CA GLY A 76 13.40 -20.48 12.14
C GLY A 76 13.95 -20.76 13.52
N LYS A 77 13.73 -19.83 14.45
CA LYS A 77 13.83 -20.16 15.87
C LYS A 77 12.91 -21.37 16.11
N PRO A 78 13.40 -22.49 16.67
CA PRO A 78 12.53 -23.61 17.01
C PRO A 78 11.46 -23.10 18.00
N ASN A 79 10.19 -23.45 17.77
CA ASN A 79 8.97 -23.04 18.49
C ASN A 79 8.18 -21.81 17.99
N GLN A 80 8.27 -21.45 16.71
CA GLN A 80 7.38 -20.44 16.13
C GLN A 80 5.97 -21.00 15.83
N VAL A 81 5.04 -20.84 16.78
CA VAL A 81 3.63 -21.23 16.61
C VAL A 81 2.85 -20.11 15.91
N LEU A 82 2.20 -20.46 14.79
CA LEU A 82 1.29 -19.57 14.08
C LEU A 82 -0.05 -19.50 14.83
N THR A 83 -0.46 -18.30 15.25
CA THR A 83 -1.74 -18.11 15.97
C THR A 83 -2.53 -16.94 15.39
N LYS A 84 -3.86 -17.04 15.42
CA LYS A 84 -4.73 -15.90 15.08
C LYS A 84 -4.88 -15.01 16.30
N ARG A 85 -4.62 -13.72 16.14
CA ARG A 85 -4.68 -12.72 17.21
C ARG A 85 -5.66 -11.62 16.81
N LEU A 86 -6.16 -10.87 17.80
CA LEU A 86 -6.90 -9.65 17.49
C LEU A 86 -5.95 -8.59 16.92
N PRO A 87 -6.43 -7.62 16.13
CA PRO A 87 -5.55 -6.62 15.53
C PRO A 87 -4.86 -5.72 16.55
N ASP A 88 -3.55 -5.54 16.36
CA ASP A 88 -2.72 -4.56 17.08
C ASP A 88 -2.89 -3.14 16.53
N ALA A 89 -3.25 -3.05 15.25
CA ALA A 89 -3.51 -1.79 14.56
C ALA A 89 -4.66 -1.90 13.54
N LEU A 90 -5.40 -0.79 13.37
CA LEU A 90 -6.58 -0.72 12.51
C LEU A 90 -6.47 0.45 11.52
N ILE A 91 -6.71 0.18 10.23
CA ILE A 91 -6.98 1.24 9.25
C ILE A 91 -8.48 1.56 9.28
N ILE A 92 -8.86 2.57 10.05
CA ILE A 92 -10.26 2.88 10.37
C ILE A 92 -10.96 3.74 9.32
N GLY A 93 -10.20 4.33 8.38
CA GLY A 93 -10.76 5.30 7.45
C GLY A 93 -9.71 5.98 6.59
N VAL A 94 -10.12 6.88 5.70
CA VAL A 94 -11.52 7.20 5.34
C VAL A 94 -11.87 6.55 4.00
N LYS A 95 -13.16 6.30 3.77
CA LYS A 95 -13.66 5.76 2.49
C LYS A 95 -13.14 6.63 1.35
N LYS A 96 -12.59 6.00 0.30
CA LYS A 96 -12.04 6.64 -0.92
C LYS A 96 -10.68 7.35 -0.79
N CYS A 97 -10.06 7.38 0.38
CA CYS A 97 -8.81 8.12 0.59
C CYS A 97 -7.52 7.32 0.32
N GLY A 98 -7.60 6.10 -0.22
CA GLY A 98 -6.39 5.29 -0.47
C GLY A 98 -6.09 4.22 0.59
N THR A 99 -7.03 3.94 1.49
CA THR A 99 -6.89 2.89 2.52
C THR A 99 -6.43 1.53 1.96
N ARG A 100 -6.93 1.10 0.79
CA ARG A 100 -6.45 -0.15 0.16
C ARG A 100 -4.97 -0.06 -0.23
N ALA A 101 -4.54 1.06 -0.81
CA ALA A 101 -3.14 1.25 -1.18
C ALA A 101 -2.24 1.12 0.05
N LEU A 102 -2.58 1.84 1.13
CA LEU A 102 -1.86 1.77 2.39
C LEU A 102 -1.73 0.32 2.91
N LEU A 103 -2.82 -0.46 2.92
CA LEU A 103 -2.78 -1.83 3.39
C LEU A 103 -1.90 -2.72 2.51
N GLU A 104 -1.99 -2.60 1.18
CA GLU A 104 -1.14 -3.39 0.27
C GLU A 104 0.33 -3.00 0.41
N PHE A 105 0.64 -1.71 0.65
CA PHE A 105 2.01 -1.25 0.88
C PHE A 105 2.56 -1.80 2.20
N LEU A 106 1.78 -1.74 3.28
CA LEU A 106 2.14 -2.30 4.58
C LEU A 106 2.44 -3.80 4.55
N ARG A 107 1.73 -4.57 3.70
CA ARG A 107 1.95 -6.02 3.53
C ARG A 107 3.30 -6.37 2.90
N LEU A 108 4.05 -5.40 2.42
CA LEU A 108 5.45 -5.61 2.01
C LEU A 108 6.38 -5.83 3.21
N HIS A 109 6.00 -5.34 4.40
CA HIS A 109 6.81 -5.51 5.59
C HIS A 109 6.71 -6.96 6.12
N PRO A 110 7.83 -7.66 6.37
CA PRO A 110 7.81 -9.06 6.81
C PRO A 110 7.10 -9.26 8.16
N ASP A 111 7.08 -8.23 9.00
CA ASP A 111 6.41 -8.26 10.31
C ASP A 111 4.97 -7.75 10.29
N VAL A 112 4.33 -7.62 9.12
CA VAL A 112 2.92 -7.21 9.02
C VAL A 112 2.10 -8.29 8.36
N ARG A 113 0.99 -8.65 9.00
CA ARG A 113 -0.01 -9.57 8.44
C ARG A 113 -1.37 -8.94 8.56
N ALA A 114 -2.11 -8.92 7.46
CA ALA A 114 -3.40 -8.23 7.40
C ALA A 114 -4.52 -9.07 6.80
N ALA A 115 -5.73 -8.90 7.34
CA ALA A 115 -6.93 -9.44 6.71
C ALA A 115 -7.07 -8.90 5.27
N GLY A 116 -7.36 -9.79 4.31
CA GLY A 116 -7.45 -9.42 2.90
C GLY A 116 -8.70 -8.58 2.58
N SER A 117 -9.82 -8.90 3.22
CA SER A 117 -11.12 -8.23 3.06
C SER A 117 -11.38 -7.20 4.15
N GLU A 118 -12.34 -6.30 3.90
CA GLU A 118 -12.86 -5.39 4.93
C GLU A 118 -13.77 -6.19 5.87
N VAL A 119 -13.44 -6.25 7.16
CA VAL A 119 -14.04 -7.21 8.10
C VAL A 119 -15.39 -6.74 8.63
N HIS A 120 -15.60 -5.43 8.71
CA HIS A 120 -16.86 -4.82 9.14
C HIS A 120 -17.33 -5.30 10.54
N PHE A 121 -16.40 -5.56 11.45
CA PHE A 121 -16.72 -6.01 12.79
C PHE A 121 -17.32 -4.88 13.63
N PHE A 122 -16.63 -3.75 13.75
CA PHE A 122 -17.07 -2.67 14.65
C PHE A 122 -18.28 -1.86 14.16
N ASP A 123 -18.72 -2.05 12.92
CA ASP A 123 -19.91 -1.43 12.34
C ASP A 123 -21.08 -2.41 12.15
N LYS A 124 -20.87 -3.58 11.54
CA LYS A 124 -21.95 -4.53 11.18
C LYS A 124 -22.00 -5.78 12.05
N TYR A 125 -20.86 -6.40 12.32
CA TYR A 125 -20.80 -7.76 12.88
C TYR A 125 -20.40 -7.83 14.36
N TYR A 126 -20.48 -6.72 15.09
CA TYR A 126 -20.03 -6.65 16.49
C TYR A 126 -20.74 -7.66 17.41
N HIS A 127 -22.01 -7.97 17.12
CA HIS A 127 -22.82 -8.95 17.86
C HIS A 127 -22.26 -10.38 17.78
N LYS A 128 -21.36 -10.68 16.83
CA LYS A 128 -20.74 -12.00 16.68
C LYS A 128 -19.60 -12.28 17.67
N GLY A 129 -19.21 -11.29 18.47
CA GLY A 129 -18.18 -11.43 19.50
C GLY A 129 -16.74 -11.43 18.97
N PHE A 130 -15.78 -11.31 19.88
CA PHE A 130 -14.37 -11.18 19.53
C PHE A 130 -13.74 -12.47 18.99
N GLU A 131 -14.25 -13.64 19.35
CA GLU A 131 -13.79 -14.90 18.77
C GLU A 131 -14.08 -14.97 17.27
N TRP A 132 -15.29 -14.60 16.86
CA TRP A 132 -15.61 -14.47 15.43
C TRP A 132 -14.68 -13.48 14.73
N TYR A 133 -14.33 -12.37 15.38
CA TYR A 133 -13.44 -11.36 14.81
C TYR A 133 -12.00 -11.87 14.68
N ARG A 134 -11.47 -12.54 15.71
CA ARG A 134 -10.16 -13.18 15.72
C ARG A 134 -10.04 -14.20 14.58
N GLU A 135 -11.10 -14.98 14.33
CA GLU A 135 -11.12 -15.95 13.24
C GLU A 135 -11.01 -15.34 11.84
N LYS A 136 -11.31 -14.04 11.68
CA LYS A 136 -11.11 -13.31 10.42
C LYS A 136 -9.67 -12.81 10.22
N MET A 137 -8.82 -12.91 11.24
CA MET A 137 -7.43 -12.49 11.15
C MET A 137 -6.54 -13.58 10.55
N PRO A 138 -5.48 -13.20 9.81
CA PRO A 138 -4.47 -14.15 9.39
C PRO A 138 -3.69 -14.67 10.60
N PRO A 139 -3.17 -15.91 10.55
CA PRO A 139 -2.24 -16.38 11.56
C PRO A 139 -0.93 -15.57 11.50
N THR A 140 -0.39 -15.25 12.67
CA THR A 140 0.84 -14.48 12.86
C THR A 140 1.83 -15.22 13.73
N LEU A 141 3.11 -14.93 13.50
CA LEU A 141 4.21 -15.32 14.37
C LEU A 141 4.37 -14.31 15.50
N GLU A 142 5.10 -14.68 16.55
CA GLU A 142 5.49 -13.74 17.60
C GLU A 142 6.27 -12.56 17.02
N GLY A 143 5.95 -11.34 17.45
CA GLY A 143 6.55 -10.10 16.95
C GLY A 143 5.92 -9.52 15.67
N GLN A 144 5.08 -10.28 14.95
CA GLN A 144 4.34 -9.72 13.81
C GLN A 144 3.09 -8.95 14.26
N ILE A 145 2.82 -7.84 13.58
CA ILE A 145 1.63 -7.02 13.78
C ILE A 145 0.46 -7.59 12.97
N THR A 146 -0.67 -7.81 13.65
CA THR A 146 -1.94 -8.17 13.00
C THR A 146 -2.74 -6.92 12.68
N MET A 147 -3.22 -6.79 11.43
CA MET A 147 -3.98 -5.62 10.99
C MET A 147 -5.25 -5.97 10.22
N GLU A 148 -6.19 -5.03 10.19
CA GLU A 148 -7.28 -5.01 9.23
C GLU A 148 -7.61 -3.58 8.80
N LYS A 149 -8.46 -3.49 7.78
CA LYS A 149 -8.93 -2.23 7.23
C LYS A 149 -10.44 -2.28 7.03
N THR A 150 -11.15 -1.34 7.63
CA THR A 150 -12.57 -1.13 7.36
C THR A 150 -12.89 0.38 7.37
N PRO A 151 -12.96 1.05 6.21
CA PRO A 151 -13.03 2.51 6.15
C PRO A 151 -14.30 3.14 6.74
N SER A 152 -15.36 2.35 6.92
CA SER A 152 -16.61 2.80 7.54
C SER A 152 -16.49 3.03 9.04
N TYR A 153 -15.50 2.43 9.72
CA TYR A 153 -15.31 2.61 11.16
C TYR A 153 -15.18 4.09 11.52
N TRP A 154 -14.46 4.87 10.70
CA TRP A 154 -14.29 6.31 10.88
C TRP A 154 -15.60 7.01 11.22
N VAL A 155 -16.67 6.74 10.48
CA VAL A 155 -17.96 7.43 10.62
C VAL A 155 -18.98 6.69 11.49
N THR A 156 -18.75 5.42 11.79
CA THR A 156 -19.62 4.63 12.67
C THR A 156 -19.58 5.18 14.10
N ARG A 157 -20.74 5.65 14.60
CA ARG A 157 -20.85 6.32 15.91
C ARG A 157 -20.38 5.46 17.08
N SER A 158 -20.63 4.15 17.03
CA SER A 158 -20.28 3.19 18.08
C SER A 158 -18.86 2.64 17.98
N ALA A 159 -18.18 2.80 16.83
CA ALA A 159 -16.88 2.17 16.58
C ALA A 159 -15.80 2.61 17.58
N PRO A 160 -15.61 3.90 17.92
CA PRO A 160 -14.59 4.30 18.89
C PRO A 160 -14.75 3.60 20.24
N ARG A 161 -15.98 3.49 20.76
CA ARG A 161 -16.26 2.81 22.03
C ARG A 161 -15.95 1.32 21.94
N ARG A 162 -16.40 0.67 20.87
CA ARG A 162 -16.23 -0.78 20.68
C ARG A 162 -14.75 -1.16 20.49
N VAL A 163 -14.00 -0.36 19.74
CA VAL A 163 -12.56 -0.54 19.55
C VAL A 163 -11.81 -0.35 20.88
N TYR A 164 -12.18 0.68 21.65
CA TYR A 164 -11.59 0.91 22.98
C TYR A 164 -11.86 -0.25 23.94
N SER A 165 -13.07 -0.83 23.92
CA SER A 165 -13.41 -2.02 24.71
C SER A 165 -12.62 -3.27 24.31
N MET A 166 -12.12 -3.36 23.08
CA MET A 166 -11.24 -4.45 22.65
C MET A 166 -9.82 -4.24 23.19
N ASN A 167 -9.24 -3.08 22.94
CA ASN A 167 -7.87 -2.76 23.35
C ASN A 167 -7.67 -1.23 23.35
N PRO A 168 -7.57 -0.59 24.53
CA PRO A 168 -7.29 0.85 24.65
C PRO A 168 -5.95 1.29 24.03
N SER A 169 -5.00 0.37 23.89
CA SER A 169 -3.65 0.62 23.37
C SER A 169 -3.52 0.43 21.85
N VAL A 170 -4.59 0.01 21.16
CA VAL A 170 -4.58 -0.23 19.72
C VAL A 170 -4.13 1.03 18.95
N LYS A 171 -3.33 0.84 17.90
CA LYS A 171 -2.91 1.93 17.01
C LYS A 171 -3.93 2.12 15.89
N LEU A 172 -4.31 3.37 15.62
CA LEU A 172 -5.33 3.71 14.64
C LEU A 172 -4.72 4.50 13.48
N LEU A 173 -5.03 4.10 12.25
CA LEU A 173 -4.54 4.76 11.05
C LEU A 173 -5.73 5.31 10.25
N ALA A 174 -5.67 6.59 9.91
CA ALA A 174 -6.67 7.27 9.11
C ALA A 174 -6.01 7.92 7.89
N VAL A 175 -6.29 7.37 6.70
CA VAL A 175 -5.91 8.01 5.44
C VAL A 175 -6.95 9.04 5.09
N VAL A 176 -6.53 10.30 4.98
CA VAL A 176 -7.38 11.42 4.61
C VAL A 176 -7.01 11.94 3.22
N ARG A 177 -7.91 12.70 2.62
CA ARG A 177 -7.77 13.24 1.26
C ARG A 177 -8.59 14.53 1.22
N ASP A 178 -8.26 15.45 0.32
CA ASP A 178 -9.10 16.60 0.00
C ASP A 178 -10.59 16.15 -0.05
N PRO A 179 -11.45 16.71 0.81
CA PRO A 179 -12.84 16.32 0.92
C PRO A 179 -13.61 16.42 -0.39
N VAL A 180 -13.28 17.38 -1.27
CA VAL A 180 -13.90 17.58 -2.58
C VAL A 180 -13.53 16.46 -3.52
N THR A 181 -12.24 16.18 -3.69
CA THR A 181 -11.81 15.09 -4.57
C THR A 181 -12.22 13.72 -4.02
N ARG A 182 -12.34 13.58 -2.69
CA ARG A 182 -12.91 12.38 -2.05
C ARG A 182 -14.40 12.24 -2.33
N SER A 183 -15.21 13.31 -2.25
CA SER A 183 -16.65 13.26 -2.54
C SER A 183 -16.91 12.86 -3.98
N ILE A 184 -16.16 13.43 -4.92
CA ILE A 184 -16.21 13.06 -6.34
C ILE A 184 -15.85 11.59 -6.51
N SER A 185 -14.77 11.11 -5.87
CA SER A 185 -14.36 9.70 -5.96
C SER A 185 -15.41 8.72 -5.42
N ASP A 186 -16.17 9.13 -4.40
CA ASP A 186 -17.26 8.33 -3.84
C ASP A 186 -18.45 8.27 -4.82
N TYR A 187 -18.84 9.43 -5.37
CA TYR A 187 -19.82 9.51 -6.43
C TYR A 187 -19.43 8.65 -7.63
N THR A 188 -18.21 8.76 -8.15
CA THR A 188 -17.73 7.97 -9.30
C THR A 188 -17.84 6.46 -9.06
N GLN A 189 -17.61 5.99 -7.83
CA GLN A 189 -17.80 4.57 -7.51
C GLN A 189 -19.29 4.17 -7.48
N SER A 190 -20.16 5.08 -7.07
CA SER A 190 -21.60 4.85 -7.05
C SER A 190 -22.17 4.86 -8.47
N ALA A 191 -21.79 5.84 -9.28
CA ALA A 191 -22.13 5.96 -10.69
C ALA A 191 -21.65 4.75 -11.50
N SER A 192 -20.44 4.21 -11.23
CA SER A 192 -19.95 3.00 -11.92
C SER A 192 -20.76 1.73 -11.62
N LYS A 193 -21.65 1.76 -10.63
CA LYS A 193 -22.55 0.66 -10.27
C LYS A 193 -24.01 0.96 -10.63
N ARG A 194 -24.34 2.23 -10.87
CA ARG A 194 -25.68 2.74 -11.11
C ARG A 194 -25.62 3.75 -12.26
N PRO A 195 -25.70 3.30 -13.53
CA PRO A 195 -25.57 4.19 -14.68
C PRO A 195 -26.63 5.30 -14.74
N SER A 196 -27.81 5.07 -14.14
CA SER A 196 -28.91 6.05 -14.05
C SER A 196 -28.79 7.04 -12.90
N LEU A 197 -27.64 7.12 -12.23
CA LEU A 197 -27.43 8.08 -11.15
C LEU A 197 -27.44 9.51 -11.71
N PRO A 198 -28.17 10.46 -11.09
CA PRO A 198 -28.11 11.88 -11.48
C PRO A 198 -26.68 12.41 -11.42
N ARG A 199 -26.42 13.55 -12.07
CA ARG A 199 -25.07 14.12 -12.08
C ARG A 199 -24.63 14.50 -10.68
N PHE A 200 -23.32 14.66 -10.52
CA PHE A 200 -22.75 15.00 -9.23
C PHE A 200 -23.30 16.34 -8.73
N GLU A 201 -23.40 17.33 -9.61
CA GLU A 201 -23.92 18.67 -9.34
C GLU A 201 -25.35 18.60 -8.81
N ASP A 202 -26.20 17.81 -9.47
CA ASP A 202 -27.62 17.60 -9.12
C ASP A 202 -27.80 16.99 -7.72
N LEU A 203 -26.78 16.27 -7.21
CA LEU A 203 -26.81 15.63 -5.90
C LEU A 203 -26.02 16.39 -4.82
N ALA A 204 -25.03 17.17 -5.23
CA ALA A 204 -24.16 17.93 -4.34
C ALA A 204 -24.80 19.24 -3.88
N LEU A 205 -25.69 19.81 -4.70
CA LEU A 205 -26.34 21.08 -4.44
C LEU A 205 -27.86 20.90 -4.34
N VAL A 206 -28.47 21.61 -3.39
CA VAL A 206 -29.92 21.83 -3.29
C VAL A 206 -30.25 23.28 -3.68
N ASN A 207 -31.51 23.52 -4.05
CA ASN A 207 -32.02 24.84 -4.47
C ASN A 207 -31.25 25.45 -5.65
N SER A 208 -30.61 24.63 -6.48
CA SER A 208 -30.04 25.07 -7.75
C SER A 208 -31.17 25.39 -8.72
N THR A 209 -31.43 26.68 -8.95
CA THR A 209 -32.18 27.12 -10.13
C THR A 209 -31.40 26.78 -11.41
N VAL A 210 -31.97 27.07 -12.58
CA VAL A 210 -31.53 26.69 -13.95
C VAL A 210 -30.01 26.76 -14.22
N THR A 211 -29.24 27.53 -13.45
CA THR A 211 -27.77 27.59 -13.44
C THR A 211 -27.17 26.94 -12.17
N TRP A 212 -26.36 25.88 -12.33
CA TRP A 212 -25.55 25.32 -11.24
C TRP A 212 -24.66 26.39 -10.62
N GLY A 213 -24.62 26.46 -9.28
CA GLY A 213 -23.79 27.45 -8.59
C GLY A 213 -24.38 28.87 -8.52
N GLY A 214 -25.66 29.06 -8.85
CA GLY A 214 -26.35 30.33 -8.62
C GLY A 214 -26.35 30.75 -7.13
N PRO A 215 -26.62 32.03 -6.80
CA PRO A 215 -26.48 32.58 -5.44
C PRO A 215 -27.21 31.77 -4.35
N TRP A 216 -28.35 31.19 -4.73
CA TRP A 216 -29.25 30.43 -3.85
C TRP A 216 -28.90 28.94 -3.72
N SER A 217 -27.91 28.43 -4.46
CA SER A 217 -27.51 27.02 -4.41
C SER A 217 -26.76 26.70 -3.11
N VAL A 218 -27.17 25.67 -2.40
CA VAL A 218 -26.59 25.29 -1.10
C VAL A 218 -26.02 23.88 -1.19
N VAL A 219 -24.86 23.65 -0.58
CA VAL A 219 -24.27 22.31 -0.51
C VAL A 219 -25.13 21.37 0.35
N ASP A 220 -25.52 20.22 -0.21
CA ASP A 220 -26.24 19.19 0.52
C ASP A 220 -25.31 18.42 1.47
N SER A 221 -25.20 18.91 2.70
CA SER A 221 -24.44 18.24 3.76
C SER A 221 -25.07 16.92 4.26
N SER A 222 -26.31 16.61 3.85
CA SER A 222 -26.99 15.36 4.17
C SER A 222 -26.56 14.22 3.24
N TRP A 223 -26.20 14.56 1.99
CA TRP A 223 -25.76 13.60 0.98
C TRP A 223 -24.47 12.89 1.42
N PRO A 224 -24.42 11.54 1.47
CA PRO A 224 -23.28 10.83 2.06
C PRO A 224 -21.91 11.16 1.42
N PRO A 225 -21.77 11.26 0.09
CA PRO A 225 -20.54 11.71 -0.53
C PRO A 225 -20.09 13.09 -0.07
N VAL A 226 -20.94 14.01 0.37
CA VAL A 226 -20.49 15.28 0.96
C VAL A 226 -20.24 15.12 2.45
N ARG A 227 -21.21 14.59 3.19
CA ARG A 227 -21.16 14.42 4.64
C ARG A 227 -19.91 13.70 5.16
N LEU A 228 -19.43 12.69 4.42
CA LEU A 228 -18.26 11.91 4.79
C LEU A 228 -16.94 12.70 4.71
N GLY A 229 -16.93 13.85 4.03
CA GLY A 229 -15.78 14.76 3.92
C GLY A 229 -15.59 15.66 5.15
N ILE A 230 -16.59 15.76 6.02
CA ILE A 230 -16.54 16.57 7.24
C ILE A 230 -15.75 15.80 8.32
N TYR A 231 -14.42 15.73 8.19
CA TYR A 231 -13.56 14.87 9.01
C TYR A 231 -13.48 15.27 10.49
N ALA A 232 -13.61 16.56 10.80
CA ALA A 232 -13.55 17.08 12.16
C ALA A 232 -14.60 16.42 13.07
N ARG A 233 -15.81 16.14 12.55
CA ARG A 233 -16.92 15.59 13.35
C ARG A 233 -16.66 14.15 13.79
N PRO A 234 -16.31 13.20 12.91
CA PRO A 234 -15.83 11.88 13.32
C PRO A 234 -14.59 11.95 14.22
N LEU A 235 -13.61 12.79 13.90
CA LEU A 235 -12.37 12.89 14.67
C LEU A 235 -12.63 13.26 16.14
N LYS A 236 -13.50 14.24 16.41
CA LYS A 236 -13.92 14.58 17.79
C LYS A 236 -14.44 13.37 18.56
N ARG A 237 -15.13 12.42 17.91
CA ARG A 237 -15.63 11.21 18.58
C ARG A 237 -14.53 10.20 18.87
N TRP A 238 -13.55 10.06 17.98
CA TRP A 238 -12.38 9.22 18.21
C TRP A 238 -11.51 9.78 19.33
N LEU A 239 -11.27 11.10 19.35
CA LEU A 239 -10.46 11.76 20.38
C LEU A 239 -11.08 11.74 21.78
N ARG A 240 -12.41 11.52 21.91
CA ARG A 240 -13.06 11.27 23.21
C ARG A 240 -12.69 9.92 23.83
N ARG A 241 -12.12 9.00 23.05
CA ARG A 241 -11.78 7.63 23.50
C ARG A 241 -10.30 7.33 23.38
N PHE A 242 -9.62 7.90 22.40
CA PHE A 242 -8.20 7.67 22.16
C PHE A 242 -7.45 9.00 22.21
N PRO A 243 -6.29 9.06 22.89
CA PRO A 243 -5.42 10.22 22.77
C PRO A 243 -4.95 10.38 21.31
N ARG A 244 -4.68 11.61 20.89
CA ARG A 244 -4.21 11.92 19.52
C ARG A 244 -3.01 11.07 19.10
N SER A 245 -2.09 10.79 20.04
CA SER A 245 -0.90 9.96 19.81
C SER A 245 -1.18 8.51 19.41
N ARG A 246 -2.41 8.01 19.60
CA ARG A 246 -2.83 6.68 19.12
C ARG A 246 -3.43 6.71 17.72
N ILE A 247 -3.53 7.88 17.10
CA ILE A 247 -4.10 8.05 15.75
C ILE A 247 -3.08 8.69 14.83
N LEU A 248 -2.64 7.96 13.81
CA LEU A 248 -1.84 8.50 12.72
C LEU A 248 -2.75 8.95 11.58
N PHE A 249 -2.59 10.23 11.19
CA PHE A 249 -3.21 10.77 9.98
C PHE A 249 -2.21 10.75 8.82
N ILE A 250 -2.65 10.16 7.71
CA ILE A 250 -1.84 9.88 6.52
C ILE A 250 -2.45 10.67 5.37
N SER A 251 -1.62 11.41 4.63
CA SER A 251 -2.09 12.17 3.47
C SER A 251 -2.24 11.23 2.29
N GLY A 252 -3.45 11.12 1.76
CA GLY A 252 -3.74 10.33 0.56
C GLY A 252 -3.06 10.93 -0.68
N GLU A 253 -2.90 12.24 -0.75
CA GLU A 253 -2.15 12.93 -1.80
C GLU A 253 -0.67 12.55 -1.75
N ARG A 254 -0.04 12.67 -0.57
CA ARG A 254 1.36 12.27 -0.40
C ARG A 254 1.57 10.77 -0.60
N LEU A 255 0.61 9.93 -0.22
CA LEU A 255 0.68 8.49 -0.47
C LEU A 255 0.69 8.15 -1.98
N VAL A 256 0.22 9.06 -2.84
CA VAL A 256 0.32 8.93 -4.30
C VAL A 256 1.62 9.51 -4.83
N VAL A 257 2.00 10.71 -4.37
CA VAL A 257 3.18 11.44 -4.87
C VAL A 257 4.49 10.85 -4.37
N ASP A 258 4.55 10.52 -3.08
CA ASP A 258 5.73 9.98 -2.39
C ASP A 258 5.30 8.90 -1.37
N PRO A 259 4.97 7.69 -1.85
CA PRO A 259 4.56 6.60 -0.98
C PRO A 259 5.65 6.20 0.02
N ALA A 260 6.93 6.34 -0.33
CA ALA A 260 8.04 5.94 0.54
C ALA A 260 8.11 6.80 1.80
N ALA A 261 8.00 8.13 1.67
CA ALA A 261 8.01 9.02 2.83
C ALA A 261 6.81 8.81 3.76
N GLU A 262 5.60 8.62 3.21
CA GLU A 262 4.43 8.30 4.05
C GLU A 262 4.59 6.92 4.71
N MET A 263 5.15 5.93 4.02
CA MET A 263 5.41 4.61 4.58
C MET A 263 6.49 4.62 5.68
N ALA A 264 7.47 5.52 5.61
CA ALA A 264 8.43 5.70 6.70
C ALA A 264 7.72 6.16 7.99
N ARG A 265 6.84 7.17 7.90
CA ARG A 265 6.02 7.65 9.04
C ARG A 265 5.11 6.55 9.60
N VAL A 266 4.54 5.73 8.72
CA VAL A 266 3.67 4.62 9.13
C VAL A 266 4.44 3.53 9.86
N GLN A 267 5.62 3.14 9.35
CA GLN A 267 6.47 2.12 10.00
C GLN A 267 6.93 2.59 11.38
N ASP A 268 7.41 3.83 11.49
CA ASP A 268 7.79 4.45 12.77
C ASP A 268 6.63 4.46 13.76
N PHE A 269 5.46 4.95 13.34
CA PHE A 269 4.26 4.96 14.17
C PHE A 269 3.86 3.56 14.65
N LEU A 270 4.02 2.54 13.81
CA LEU A 270 3.74 1.14 14.17
C LEU A 270 4.84 0.52 15.04
N GLY A 271 6.02 1.12 15.14
CA GLY A 271 7.19 0.56 15.83
C GLY A 271 7.89 -0.52 15.01
N LEU A 272 7.75 -0.45 13.68
CA LEU A 272 8.38 -1.36 12.74
C LEU A 272 9.73 -0.81 12.28
N LYS A 273 10.61 -1.70 11.84
CA LYS A 273 11.85 -1.30 11.18
C LYS A 273 11.53 -0.62 9.84
N LEU A 274 12.38 0.30 9.41
CA LEU A 274 12.27 0.93 8.10
C LEU A 274 12.72 -0.06 7.02
N VAL A 275 11.78 -0.87 6.51
CA VAL A 275 12.00 -1.86 5.44
C VAL A 275 11.43 -1.37 4.12
N ILE A 276 10.22 -0.81 4.16
CA ILE A 276 9.53 -0.31 2.97
C ILE A 276 10.11 1.07 2.63
N THR A 277 10.74 1.13 1.46
CA THR A 277 11.44 2.29 0.90
C THR A 277 11.01 2.55 -0.55
N ASP A 278 11.56 3.60 -1.16
CA ASP A 278 11.42 3.95 -2.58
C ASP A 278 11.63 2.75 -3.54
N LYS A 279 12.58 1.87 -3.22
CA LYS A 279 12.89 0.64 -4.00
C LYS A 279 11.74 -0.36 -4.14
N HIS A 280 10.64 -0.18 -3.40
CA HIS A 280 9.47 -1.05 -3.50
C HIS A 280 8.43 -0.53 -4.50
N PHE A 281 8.57 0.72 -4.93
CA PHE A 281 7.59 1.43 -5.72
C PHE A 281 8.12 1.77 -7.11
N TYR A 282 7.21 1.87 -8.07
CA TYR A 282 7.46 2.53 -9.34
C TYR A 282 6.21 3.30 -9.75
N PHE A 283 6.38 4.43 -10.44
CA PHE A 283 5.24 5.21 -10.92
C PHE A 283 4.77 4.68 -12.28
N ASN A 284 3.47 4.39 -12.41
CA ASN A 284 2.88 4.02 -13.68
C ASN A 284 2.16 5.23 -14.29
N SER A 285 2.76 5.88 -15.28
CA SER A 285 2.22 7.09 -15.91
C SER A 285 0.88 6.88 -16.58
N THR A 286 0.64 5.72 -17.20
CA THR A 286 -0.65 5.37 -17.81
C THR A 286 -1.76 5.26 -16.76
N LYS A 287 -1.44 4.71 -15.58
CA LYS A 287 -2.38 4.59 -14.48
C LYS A 287 -2.52 5.90 -13.69
N GLY A 288 -1.46 6.70 -13.62
CA GLY A 288 -1.38 7.91 -12.80
C GLY A 288 -1.21 7.63 -11.29
N PHE A 289 -0.73 6.44 -10.92
CA PHE A 289 -0.56 6.03 -9.52
C PHE A 289 0.73 5.23 -9.32
N PRO A 290 1.30 5.26 -8.10
CA PRO A 290 2.38 4.36 -7.73
C PRO A 290 1.90 2.91 -7.69
N CYS A 291 2.77 2.02 -8.13
CA CYS A 291 2.58 0.59 -8.20
C CYS A 291 3.72 -0.12 -7.47
N LEU A 292 3.54 -1.41 -7.20
CA LEU A 292 4.49 -2.21 -6.44
C LEU A 292 5.38 -3.01 -7.38
N LEU A 293 6.70 -2.95 -7.19
CA LEU A 293 7.65 -3.77 -7.95
C LEU A 293 7.51 -5.27 -7.61
N LYS A 294 7.14 -5.57 -6.37
CA LYS A 294 6.83 -6.90 -5.84
C LYS A 294 5.75 -6.75 -4.77
N SER A 295 4.85 -7.73 -4.61
CA SER A 295 3.99 -7.84 -3.40
C SER A 295 4.29 -9.10 -2.61
N GLU A 296 3.65 -9.19 -1.45
CA GLU A 296 3.56 -10.43 -0.65
C GLU A 296 3.16 -11.65 -1.49
N SER A 297 2.27 -11.49 -2.48
CA SER A 297 1.71 -12.60 -3.27
C SER A 297 2.27 -12.73 -4.69
N ARG A 298 3.00 -11.74 -5.19
CA ARG A 298 3.51 -11.72 -6.58
C ARG A 298 4.95 -11.24 -6.64
N SER A 299 5.79 -12.01 -7.32
CA SER A 299 7.18 -11.66 -7.62
C SER A 299 7.30 -10.61 -8.73
N THR A 300 6.23 -10.34 -9.48
CA THR A 300 6.23 -9.41 -10.61
C THR A 300 5.61 -8.06 -10.27
N PRO A 301 6.02 -6.98 -10.99
CA PRO A 301 5.43 -5.66 -10.83
C PRO A 301 3.92 -5.70 -11.05
N HIS A 302 3.17 -5.05 -10.16
CA HIS A 302 1.72 -4.94 -10.32
C HIS A 302 1.20 -3.64 -9.70
N CYS A 303 0.15 -3.13 -10.33
CA CYS A 303 -0.61 -2.01 -9.82
C CYS A 303 -1.86 -2.49 -9.10
N LEU A 304 -2.46 -1.61 -8.29
CA LEU A 304 -3.81 -1.84 -7.79
C LEU A 304 -4.79 -2.04 -8.95
N GLY A 305 -5.78 -2.92 -8.77
CA GLY A 305 -6.73 -3.29 -9.82
C GLY A 305 -7.56 -2.12 -10.38
N LYS A 306 -8.28 -2.36 -11.48
CA LYS A 306 -9.07 -1.36 -12.24
C LYS A 306 -10.04 -0.52 -11.39
N ASN A 307 -10.51 -1.09 -10.28
CA ASN A 307 -11.39 -0.41 -9.32
C ASN A 307 -10.69 0.65 -8.44
N LYS A 308 -9.38 0.90 -8.62
CA LYS A 308 -8.57 1.87 -7.89
C LYS A 308 -7.92 2.85 -8.88
N GLY A 309 -8.17 4.14 -8.67
CA GLY A 309 -7.82 5.19 -9.64
C GLY A 309 -8.80 5.27 -10.80
N ARG A 310 -10.11 5.41 -10.53
CA ARG A 310 -11.10 5.62 -11.61
C ARG A 310 -10.97 7.05 -12.13
N ASN A 311 -11.17 7.24 -13.43
CA ASN A 311 -11.34 8.56 -14.00
C ASN A 311 -12.57 9.21 -13.37
N HIS A 312 -12.39 10.42 -12.86
CA HIS A 312 -13.48 11.21 -12.33
C HIS A 312 -14.23 11.90 -13.49
N PRO A 313 -15.56 12.06 -13.39
CA PRO A 313 -16.30 12.86 -14.36
C PRO A 313 -15.83 14.33 -14.28
N TYR A 314 -16.04 15.07 -15.36
CA TYR A 314 -15.98 16.53 -15.30
C TYR A 314 -17.03 17.04 -14.31
N ILE A 315 -16.62 17.98 -13.47
CA ILE A 315 -17.49 18.66 -12.51
C ILE A 315 -17.38 20.15 -12.80
N ASP A 316 -18.51 20.85 -12.82
CA ASP A 316 -18.52 22.30 -13.02
C ASP A 316 -17.63 23.04 -11.99
N PRO A 317 -16.69 23.90 -12.43
CA PRO A 317 -15.78 24.64 -11.55
C PRO A 317 -16.48 25.46 -10.47
N VAL A 318 -17.66 26.00 -10.73
CA VAL A 318 -18.44 26.78 -9.75
C VAL A 318 -18.90 25.86 -8.61
N VAL A 319 -19.30 24.63 -8.94
CA VAL A 319 -19.68 23.62 -7.93
C VAL A 319 -18.47 23.17 -7.12
N ILE A 320 -17.30 23.05 -7.75
CA ILE A 320 -16.03 22.75 -7.04
C ILE A 320 -15.71 23.86 -6.03
N GLU A 321 -15.77 25.12 -6.43
CA GLU A 321 -15.47 26.23 -5.53
C GLU A 321 -16.47 26.31 -4.38
N ARG A 322 -17.77 26.15 -4.66
CA ARG A 322 -18.82 26.10 -3.64
C ARG A 322 -18.58 25.00 -2.61
N LEU A 323 -18.10 23.83 -3.05
CA LEU A 323 -17.72 22.74 -2.15
C LEU A 323 -16.47 23.07 -1.32
N ARG A 324 -15.47 23.73 -1.91
CA ARG A 324 -14.27 24.18 -1.18
C ARG A 324 -14.63 25.17 -0.09
N GLU A 325 -15.42 26.20 -0.41
CA GLU A 325 -15.95 27.16 0.55
C GLU A 325 -16.71 26.45 1.68
N PHE A 326 -17.57 25.49 1.34
CA PHE A 326 -18.30 24.70 2.32
C PHE A 326 -17.38 23.90 3.25
N TYR A 327 -16.33 23.25 2.72
CA TYR A 327 -15.43 22.43 3.53
C TYR A 327 -14.40 23.22 4.34
N ARG A 328 -14.02 24.43 3.90
CA ARG A 328 -12.97 25.27 4.52
C ARG A 328 -13.05 25.35 6.05
N PRO A 329 -14.17 25.75 6.69
CA PRO A 329 -14.23 25.80 8.15
C PRO A 329 -14.11 24.42 8.82
N TYR A 330 -14.54 23.35 8.15
CA TYR A 330 -14.39 21.99 8.66
C TYR A 330 -12.97 21.46 8.51
N ASN A 331 -12.26 21.87 7.44
CA ASN A 331 -10.85 21.54 7.20
C ASN A 331 -9.98 22.21 8.25
N GLU A 332 -10.15 23.51 8.49
CA GLU A 332 -9.46 24.25 9.56
C GLU A 332 -9.65 23.57 10.91
N LYS A 333 -10.89 23.19 11.25
CA LYS A 333 -11.14 22.49 12.51
C LYS A 333 -10.50 21.10 12.54
N PHE A 334 -10.40 20.41 11.40
CA PHE A 334 -9.72 19.13 11.32
C PHE A 334 -8.20 19.29 11.49
N TYR A 335 -7.60 20.35 10.94
CA TYR A 335 -6.18 20.64 11.08
C TYR A 335 -5.81 20.94 12.53
N GLU A 336 -6.62 21.74 13.21
CA GLU A 336 -6.48 22.01 14.65
C GLU A 336 -6.52 20.70 15.47
N LEU A 337 -7.55 19.86 15.24
CA LEU A 337 -7.73 18.62 16.01
C LEU A 337 -6.68 17.55 15.71
N SER A 338 -6.22 17.46 14.46
CA SER A 338 -5.20 16.48 14.05
C SER A 338 -3.78 16.95 14.36
N GLY A 339 -3.58 18.27 14.50
CA GLY A 339 -2.28 18.91 14.61
C GLY A 339 -1.50 18.92 13.28
N ILE A 340 -2.17 18.73 12.14
CA ILE A 340 -1.55 18.66 10.81
C ILE A 340 -2.39 19.47 9.83
N ASN A 341 -1.79 20.45 9.18
CA ASN A 341 -2.38 21.13 8.04
C ASN A 341 -2.08 20.31 6.75
N PHE A 342 -3.13 19.85 6.08
CA PHE A 342 -3.00 19.04 4.85
C PHE A 342 -2.97 19.88 3.57
N GLY A 343 -3.11 21.21 3.67
CA GLY A 343 -3.05 22.12 2.53
C GLY A 343 -4.19 21.93 1.52
N TRP A 344 -5.37 21.51 1.98
CA TRP A 344 -6.54 21.46 1.10
C TRP A 344 -7.12 22.88 0.91
N PRO A 345 -7.56 23.21 -0.31
CA PRO A 345 -8.05 24.55 -0.67
C PRO A 345 -9.39 24.92 -0.02
#